data_AF-A0A2S5M7H0-F1
#
_entry.id   AF-A0A2S5M7H0-F1
#
_cell.length_a   1.000
_cell.length_b   1.000
_cell.length_c   1.000
_cell.angle_alpha   90.00
_cell.angle_beta   90.00
_cell.angle_gamma   90.00
#
_symmetry.space_group_name_H-M   'P 1'
#
loop_
_entity.id
_entity.type
_entity.pdbx_description
1 polymer ?
#
loop_
_entity_poly.entity_id
_entity_poly.type
_entity_poly.pdbx_seq_one_letter_code
_entity_poly.pdbx_strand_id
1 'polypeptide(L)' 'MIDNITVSGLKRLTLNQLRALEAQLSRIAGSIADGSAQRRRVLADLLLIRREIALRLTRGPRAFP' A
#
# COMPACT_ATOMS: atom_id res chain seq x y z
N MET A 1 9.33 -10.52 8.27
CA MET A 1 9.91 -9.18 8.10
C MET A 1 9.21 -8.56 6.90
N ILE A 2 8.61 -7.37 7.02
CA ILE A 2 8.06 -6.66 5.84
C ILE A 2 9.25 -5.97 5.20
N ASP A 3 9.89 -6.63 4.24
CA ASP A 3 10.90 -6.00 3.41
C ASP A 3 10.24 -4.85 2.63
N ASN A 4 10.82 -3.66 2.78
CA ASN A 4 10.33 -2.36 2.28
C ASN A 4 9.44 -2.44 1.02
N ILE A 5 8.20 -1.98 1.14
CA ILE A 5 7.32 -1.78 -0.01
C ILE A 5 7.91 -0.67 -0.89
N THR A 6 8.40 -1.03 -2.08
CA THR A 6 8.91 -0.06 -3.06
C THR A 6 7.82 0.33 -4.06
N VAL A 7 7.84 1.59 -4.50
CA VAL A 7 6.90 2.13 -5.50
C VAL A 7 6.92 1.29 -6.80
N SER A 8 8.09 0.79 -7.21
CA SER A 8 8.24 -0.09 -8.37
C SER A 8 7.56 -1.46 -8.19
N GLY A 9 7.57 -2.00 -6.97
CA GLY A 9 6.82 -3.21 -6.61
C GLY A 9 5.31 -2.99 -6.69
N LEU A 10 4.83 -1.84 -6.21
CA LEU A 10 3.40 -1.48 -6.25
C LEU A 10 2.84 -1.37 -7.68
N LYS A 11 3.63 -0.86 -8.63
CA LYS A 11 3.23 -0.75 -10.04
C LYS A 11 2.92 -2.11 -10.69
N ARG A 12 3.58 -3.19 -10.26
CA ARG A 12 3.37 -4.55 -10.80
C ARG A 12 2.13 -5.25 -10.25
N LEU A 13 1.61 -4.77 -9.13
CA LEU A 13 0.41 -5.35 -8.51
C LEU A 13 -0.83 -4.94 -9.29
N THR A 14 -1.88 -5.75 -9.30
CA THR A 14 -3.21 -5.37 -9.82
C THR A 14 -3.98 -4.54 -8.79
N LEU A 15 -5.08 -3.89 -9.20
CA LEU A 15 -5.93 -3.13 -8.28
C LEU A 15 -6.44 -4.00 -7.11
N ASN A 16 -6.80 -5.25 -7.39
CA ASN A 16 -7.26 -6.20 -6.37
C ASN A 16 -6.14 -6.57 -5.41
N GLN A 17 -4.91 -6.78 -5.92
CA GLN A 17 -3.74 -7.05 -5.08
C GLN A 17 -3.38 -5.84 -4.21
N LEU A 18 -3.48 -4.62 -4.74
CA LEU A 18 -3.27 -3.39 -3.95
C LEU A 18 -4.31 -3.25 -2.83
N ARG A 19 -5.59 -3.54 -3.09
CA ARG A 19 -6.64 -3.54 -2.06
C ARG A 19 -6.41 -4.62 -0.99
N ALA A 20 -5.97 -5.81 -1.40
CA ALA A 20 -5.62 -6.87 -0.46
C ALA A 20 -4.44 -6.45 0.45
N LEU A 21 -3.42 -5.82 -0.13
CA LEU A 21 -2.26 -5.31 0.61
C LEU A 21 -2.64 -4.17 1.57
N GLU A 22 -3.52 -3.26 1.14
CA GLU A 22 -4.09 -2.23 2.02
C GLU A 22 -4.78 -2.85 3.23
N ALA A 23 -5.65 -3.85 3.02
CA ALA A 23 -6.39 -4.50 4.09
C ALA A 23 -5.48 -5.27 5.07
N GLN A 24 -4.37 -5.83 4.58
CA GLN A 24 -3.36 -6.49 5.42
C GLN A 24 -2.59 -5.46 6.26
N LEU A 25 -2.07 -4.40 5.64
CA LEU A 25 -1.30 -3.38 6.36
C LEU A 25 -2.16 -2.59 7.34
N SER A 26 -3.44 -2.37 7.03
CA SER A 26 -4.40 -1.72 7.95
C SER A 26 -4.58 -2.55 9.23
N ARG A 27 -4.73 -3.88 9.10
CA ARG A 27 -4.79 -4.81 10.24
C ARG A 27 -3.48 -4.81 11.04
N ILE A 28 -2.34 -4.82 10.35
CA ILE A 28 -1.02 -4.78 11.00
C ILE A 28 -0.84 -3.45 11.75
N ALA A 29 -1.19 -2.31 11.15
CA ALA A 29 -1.11 -1.00 11.78
C ALA A 29 -1.94 -0.92 13.08
N GLY A 30 -3.13 -1.51 13.09
CA GLY A 30 -3.99 -1.61 14.28
C GLY A 30 -3.46 -2.55 15.37
N SER A 31 -2.62 -3.52 15.00
CA SER A 31 -1.98 -4.46 15.93
C SER A 31 -0.65 -3.95 16.49
N ILE A 32 -0.09 -2.87 15.95
CA ILE A 32 1.18 -2.31 16.40
C ILE A 32 0.93 -1.20 17.42
N ALA A 33 1.72 -1.21 18.50
CA ALA A 33 1.73 -0.17 19.52
C ALA A 33 1.80 1.24 18.92
N ASP A 34 0.93 2.11 19.44
CA ASP A 34 0.86 3.52 19.10
C ASP A 34 2.20 4.23 19.28
N GLY A 35 2.56 5.12 18.35
CA GLY A 35 3.79 5.91 18.40
C GLY A 35 5.09 5.17 18.04
N SER A 36 5.05 3.84 17.84
CA SER A 36 6.23 3.08 17.44
C SER A 36 6.73 3.47 16.03
N ALA A 37 8.05 3.40 15.82
CA ALA A 37 8.64 3.64 14.51
C ALA A 37 8.09 2.67 13.44
N GLN A 38 7.76 1.44 13.85
CA GLN A 38 7.15 0.43 13.00
C GLN A 38 5.75 0.86 12.53
N ARG A 39 4.91 1.39 13.43
CA ARG A 39 3.58 1.90 13.04
C ARG A 39 3.69 3.06 12.05
N ARG A 40 4.61 4.00 12.29
CA ARG A 40 4.85 5.12 11.35
C ARG A 40 5.26 4.62 9.96
N ARG A 41 6.11 3.60 9.86
CA ARG A 41 6.50 2.98 8.59
C ARG A 41 5.29 2.33 7.89
N VAL A 42 4.52 1.51 8.61
CA VAL A 42 3.34 0.85 8.06
C VAL A 42 2.29 1.86 7.58
N LEU A 43 2.10 2.97 8.30
CA LEU A 43 1.22 4.06 7.88
C LEU A 43 1.74 4.75 6.60
N ALA A 44 3.05 4.95 6.48
CA ALA A 44 3.65 5.49 5.25
C ALA A 44 3.43 4.55 4.06
N ASP A 45 3.61 3.24 4.25
CA ASP A 45 3.35 2.23 3.23
C ASP A 45 1.87 2.19 2.81
N LEU A 46 0.96 2.31 3.78
CA LEU A 46 -0.48 2.42 3.54
C LEU A 46 -0.82 3.64 2.68
N LEU A 47 -0.21 4.80 2.97
CA LEU A 47 -0.43 6.02 2.18
C LEU A 47 0.06 5.85 0.73
N LEU A 48 1.20 5.18 0.52
CA LEU A 48 1.72 4.89 -0.81
C LEU A 48 0.75 3.99 -1.61
N ILE A 49 0.23 2.93 -0.99
CA ILE A 49 -0.73 2.02 -1.61
C ILE A 49 -2.04 2.74 -1.93
N ARG A 50 -2.60 3.49 -0.99
CA ARG A 50 -3.83 4.28 -1.20
C ARG A 50 -3.67 5.27 -2.33
N ARG A 51 -2.52 5.93 -2.41
CA ARG A 51 -2.19 6.84 -3.52
C ARG A 51 -2.15 6.10 -4.85
N GLU A 52 -1.51 4.94 -4.92
CA GLU A 52 -1.46 4.14 -6.15
C GLU A 52 -2.84 3.64 -6.58
N ILE A 53 -3.67 3.18 -5.64
CA ILE A 53 -5.08 2.83 -5.89
C ILE A 53 -5.84 4.02 -6.46
N ALA A 54 -5.75 5.18 -5.81
CA ALA A 54 -6.42 6.40 -6.26
C ALA A 54 -5.96 6.83 -7.66
N LEU A 55 -4.65 6.73 -7.95
CA LEU A 55 -4.10 7.01 -9.27
C LEU A 55 -4.66 6.07 -10.35
N ARG A 56 -4.84 4.78 -10.05
CA ARG A 56 -5.40 3.81 -10.99
C ARG A 56 -6.90 3.96 -11.20
N LEU A 57 -7.63 4.34 -10.15
CA LEU A 57 -9.06 4.63 -10.24
C LEU A 57 -9.33 5.91 -11.04
N THR A 58 -8.49 6.94 -10.86
CA THR A 58 -8.65 8.24 -11.55
C THR A 58 -8.12 8.25 -12.98
N ARG A 59 -7.11 7.43 -13.32
CA ARG A 59 -6.53 7.38 -14.67
C ARG A 59 -7.28 6.47 -15.65
N GLY A 60 -8.36 5.80 -15.21
CA GLY A 60 -9.00 4.73 -15.97
C GLY A 60 -8.06 3.53 -16.16
N PRO A 61 -8.52 2.41 -16.76
CA PRO A 61 -7.66 1.27 -17.06
C PRO A 61 -6.65 1.64 -18.16
N ARG A 62 -5.63 2.42 -17.80
CA ARG A 62 -4.42 2.51 -18.62
C ARG A 62 -3.71 1.17 -18.48
N ALA A 63 -3.95 0.31 -19.46
CA ALA A 63 -2.95 -0.66 -19.89
C ALA A 63 -1.61 0.10 -19.96
N PHE A 64 -0.69 -0.26 -19.07
CA PHE A 64 0.69 0.14 -19.25
C PHE A 64 1.17 -0.52 -20.56
N PRO A 65 1.79 0.22 -21.49
CA PRO A 65 2.47 -0.39 -22.64
C PRO A 65 3.62 -1.29 -22.19
#